data_AF-Q89IY1-F1
#
_entry.id   AF-Q89IY1-F1
#
_cell.length_a   1.000
_cell.length_b   1.000
_cell.length_c   1.000
_cell.angle_alpha   90.00
_cell.angle_beta   90.00
_cell.angle_gamma   90.00
#
_symmetry.space_group_name_H-M   'P 1'
#
loop_
_entity.id
_entity.type
_entity.pdbx_description
1 polymer ?
#
loop_
_entity_poly.entity_id
_entity_poly.type
_entity_poly.pdbx_seq_one_letter_code
_entity_poly.pdbx_strand_id
1 'polypeptide(L)'
;MREHRPVLRSTPSGPQDPPANPEEGISMIDARCNCGALALSLPGPSSLVAACHCIDCQRRTGAPFGVGAFYPAEAVTISGASKEYVRTAASGGKVRNYFCPDCGSTVWWKPDNLPAMIGVAVGAIADPNYPAPIRSVFEQSKHAWVEITGAQHFQQSSAQKNSD
;
A
#
# COMPACT_ATOMS: atom_id res chain seq x y z
N MET A 1 64.77 15.08 8.78
CA MET A 1 63.82 14.17 9.45
C MET A 1 63.34 14.87 10.71
N ARG A 2 62.12 15.42 10.71
CA ARG A 2 61.51 16.05 11.88
C ARG A 2 60.37 15.15 12.32
N GLU A 3 60.46 14.67 13.56
CA GLU A 3 59.49 13.79 14.20
C GLU A 3 58.18 14.55 14.45
N HIS A 4 57.05 14.01 13.99
CA HIS A 4 55.73 14.53 14.30
C HIS A 4 55.27 13.98 15.65
N ARG A 5 55.22 14.87 16.65
CA ARG A 5 54.61 14.63 17.96
C ARG A 5 53.09 14.76 17.82
N PRO A 6 52.27 13.80 18.32
CA PRO A 6 50.83 13.87 18.15
C PRO A 6 50.21 14.87 19.15
N VAL A 7 49.30 15.72 18.66
CA VAL A 7 48.50 16.61 19.49
C VAL A 7 47.29 15.82 20.00
N LEU A 8 47.25 15.60 21.32
CA LEU A 8 46.09 15.05 22.03
C LEU A 8 44.89 15.99 21.87
N ARG A 9 43.83 15.53 21.20
CA ARG A 9 42.52 16.19 21.23
C ARG A 9 41.73 15.65 22.42
N SER A 10 41.48 16.51 23.40
CA SER A 10 40.53 16.30 24.49
C SER A 10 39.09 16.31 23.95
N THR A 11 38.32 15.29 24.30
CA THR A 11 36.86 15.23 24.07
C THR A 11 36.13 16.17 25.03
N PRO A 12 35.16 16.99 24.57
CA PRO A 12 34.23 17.61 25.50
C PRO A 12 33.12 16.61 25.85
N SER A 13 33.11 16.21 27.12
CA SER A 13 31.98 15.58 27.79
C SER A 13 30.89 16.62 28.03
N GLY A 14 29.85 16.62 27.19
CA GLY A 14 28.58 17.30 27.45
C GLY A 14 27.54 16.29 27.97
N PRO A 15 26.49 16.73 28.70
CA PRO A 15 25.41 15.84 29.10
C PRO A 15 24.74 15.30 27.85
N GLN A 16 24.64 13.98 27.73
CA GLN A 16 23.85 13.34 26.68
C GLN A 16 22.38 13.66 26.96
N ASP A 17 21.74 14.36 26.03
CA ASP A 17 20.29 14.50 26.03
C ASP A 17 19.66 13.09 26.12
N PRO A 18 18.62 12.89 26.94
CA PRO A 18 17.93 11.60 26.98
C PRO A 18 17.33 11.30 25.60
N PRO A 19 17.23 10.01 25.21
CA PRO A 19 16.70 9.65 23.90
C PRO A 19 15.27 10.17 23.72
N ALA A 20 15.01 10.72 22.54
CA ALA A 20 13.68 11.16 22.13
C ALA A 20 12.65 10.03 22.27
N ASN A 21 11.44 10.40 22.68
CA ASN A 21 10.30 9.50 22.87
C ASN A 21 10.07 8.60 21.64
N PRO A 22 9.69 7.32 21.81
CA PRO A 22 9.36 6.41 20.70
C PRO A 22 8.06 6.77 19.95
N GLU A 23 7.47 7.94 20.21
CA GLU A 23 6.27 8.49 19.57
C GLU A 23 6.60 9.69 18.67
N GLU A 24 7.77 9.70 18.00
CA GLU A 24 7.97 10.63 16.88
C GLU A 24 6.99 10.27 15.76
N GLY A 25 5.99 11.15 15.63
CA GLY A 25 4.75 11.03 14.86
C GLY A 25 4.82 10.22 13.57
N ILE A 26 4.01 9.17 13.51
CA ILE A 26 3.61 8.55 12.24
C ILE A 26 2.96 9.65 11.40
N SER A 27 3.67 10.14 10.39
CA SER A 27 3.09 11.07 9.42
C SER A 27 1.96 10.36 8.69
N MET A 28 0.73 10.82 8.90
CA MET A 28 -0.44 10.28 8.22
C MET A 28 -0.30 10.48 6.71
N ILE A 29 -0.69 9.46 5.94
CA ILE A 29 -0.74 9.52 4.48
C ILE A 29 -2.19 9.67 4.05
N ASP A 30 -2.45 10.62 3.16
CA ASP A 30 -3.77 10.82 2.59
C ASP A 30 -3.93 10.00 1.29
N ALA A 31 -5.09 9.37 1.14
CA ALA A 31 -5.56 8.86 -0.14
C ALA A 31 -6.91 9.49 -0.46
N ARG A 32 -7.16 9.82 -1.72
CA ARG A 32 -8.41 10.46 -2.12
C ARG A 32 -8.84 10.11 -3.53
N CYS A 33 -10.12 10.28 -3.80
CA CYS A 33 -10.65 10.26 -5.15
C CYS A 33 -10.19 11.50 -5.94
N ASN A 34 -10.39 11.48 -7.27
CA ASN A 34 -9.95 12.56 -8.15
C ASN A 34 -10.56 13.94 -7.80
N CYS A 35 -11.82 13.98 -7.38
CA CYS A 35 -12.47 15.24 -6.98
C CYS A 35 -12.22 15.63 -5.51
N GLY A 36 -11.57 14.78 -4.72
CA GLY A 36 -11.30 15.02 -3.29
C GLY A 36 -12.49 14.83 -2.34
N ALA A 37 -13.71 14.59 -2.84
CA ALA A 37 -14.91 14.43 -2.01
C ALA A 37 -14.94 13.14 -1.17
N LEU A 38 -14.09 12.16 -1.52
CA LEU A 38 -13.94 10.90 -0.81
C LEU A 38 -12.45 10.70 -0.49
N ALA A 39 -12.12 10.53 0.79
CA ALA A 39 -10.74 10.45 1.26
C ALA A 39 -10.55 9.47 2.41
N LEU A 40 -9.32 8.98 2.55
CA LEU A 40 -8.82 8.09 3.59
C LEU A 40 -7.59 8.74 4.25
N SER A 41 -7.45 8.55 5.56
CA SER A 41 -6.23 8.84 6.30
C SER A 41 -5.60 7.52 6.77
N LEU A 42 -4.32 7.32 6.47
CA LEU A 42 -3.60 6.05 6.58
C LEU A 42 -2.39 6.15 7.53
N PRO A 43 -2.08 5.10 8.31
CA PRO A 43 -0.92 5.07 9.18
C PRO A 43 0.35 4.81 8.37
N GLY A 44 0.97 5.87 7.86
CA GLY A 44 2.24 5.79 7.11
C GLY A 44 2.20 4.85 5.88
N PRO A 45 3.37 4.50 5.31
CA PRO A 45 3.47 3.60 4.17
C PRO A 45 3.15 2.15 4.56
N SER A 46 2.41 1.43 3.71
CA SER A 46 2.11 0.01 3.92
C SER A 46 3.32 -0.86 3.61
N SER A 47 3.57 -1.87 4.45
CA SER A 47 4.54 -2.94 4.18
C SER A 47 4.00 -4.02 3.22
N LEU A 48 2.70 -3.96 2.88
CA LEU A 48 2.04 -4.91 1.98
C LEU A 48 1.44 -4.17 0.78
N VAL A 49 2.29 -3.93 -0.21
CA VAL A 49 1.89 -3.41 -1.52
C VAL A 49 1.93 -4.54 -2.54
N ALA A 50 0.84 -4.74 -3.29
CA ALA A 50 0.71 -5.80 -4.28
C ALA A 50 0.18 -5.28 -5.62
N ALA A 51 0.82 -5.69 -6.71
CA ALA A 51 0.32 -5.59 -8.07
C ALA A 51 -0.52 -6.84 -8.39
N CYS A 52 -1.74 -6.64 -8.85
CA CYS A 52 -2.65 -7.71 -9.23
C CYS A 52 -3.05 -7.57 -10.69
N HIS A 53 -2.75 -8.63 -11.46
CA HIS A 53 -2.95 -8.69 -12.91
C HIS A 53 -4.27 -9.36 -13.30
N CYS A 54 -5.13 -9.75 -12.35
CA CYS A 54 -6.39 -10.40 -12.71
C CYS A 54 -7.32 -9.47 -13.51
N ILE A 55 -8.17 -10.05 -14.36
CA ILE A 55 -9.07 -9.30 -15.24
C ILE A 55 -9.99 -8.34 -14.46
N ASP A 56 -10.43 -8.71 -13.26
CA ASP A 56 -11.23 -7.82 -12.41
C ASP A 56 -10.46 -6.59 -11.95
N CYS A 57 -9.17 -6.75 -11.62
CA CYS A 57 -8.32 -5.62 -11.24
C CYS A 57 -8.03 -4.71 -12.44
N GLN A 58 -7.80 -5.29 -13.63
CA GLN A 58 -7.66 -4.52 -14.88
C GLN A 58 -8.93 -3.72 -15.19
N ARG A 59 -10.10 -4.35 -15.11
CA ARG A 59 -11.40 -3.70 -15.36
C ARG A 59 -11.71 -2.61 -14.34
N ARG A 60 -11.40 -2.84 -13.07
CA ARG A 60 -11.63 -1.87 -11.99
C ARG A 60 -10.82 -0.59 -12.18
N THR A 61 -9.57 -0.70 -12.63
CA THR A 61 -8.67 0.45 -12.77
C THR A 61 -8.65 1.03 -14.18
N GLY A 62 -9.06 0.28 -15.19
CA GLY A 62 -8.80 0.61 -16.60
C GLY A 62 -7.32 0.49 -16.99
N ALA A 63 -6.46 0.05 -16.07
CA ALA A 63 -5.02 -0.07 -16.26
C ALA A 63 -4.62 -1.54 -16.49
N PRO A 64 -3.38 -1.83 -16.96
CA PRO A 64 -2.92 -3.20 -17.22
C PRO A 64 -2.85 -4.09 -15.96
N PHE A 65 -2.90 -3.48 -14.77
CA PHE A 65 -3.01 -4.13 -13.47
C PHE A 65 -3.57 -3.14 -12.44
N GLY A 66 -3.97 -3.65 -11.28
CA GLY A 66 -4.30 -2.82 -10.12
C GLY A 66 -3.20 -2.93 -9.06
N VAL A 67 -2.83 -1.80 -8.44
CA VAL A 67 -1.92 -1.81 -7.29
C VAL A 67 -2.67 -1.44 -6.03
N GLY A 68 -2.52 -2.27 -4.99
CA GLY A 68 -3.13 -2.06 -3.69
C GLY A 68 -2.13 -2.08 -2.55
N ALA A 69 -2.24 -1.09 -1.67
CA ALA A 69 -1.60 -1.07 -0.36
C ALA A 69 -2.59 -1.56 0.69
N PHE A 70 -2.19 -2.51 1.53
CA PHE A 70 -3.08 -3.11 2.52
C PHE A 70 -2.77 -2.60 3.92
N TYR A 71 -3.82 -2.20 4.64
CA TYR A 71 -3.74 -1.66 6.00
C TYR A 71 -4.69 -2.41 6.93
N PRO A 72 -4.41 -2.46 8.24
CA PRO A 72 -5.42 -2.87 9.22
C PRO A 72 -6.64 -1.94 9.13
N ALA A 73 -7.83 -2.52 9.04
CA ALA A 73 -9.05 -1.76 8.77
C ALA A 73 -9.36 -0.73 9.88
N GLU A 74 -9.02 -1.06 11.11
CA GLU A 74 -9.18 -0.24 12.31
C GLU A 74 -8.24 0.96 12.35
N ALA A 75 -7.15 0.93 11.59
CA ALA A 75 -6.16 2.02 11.56
C ALA A 75 -6.44 3.04 10.44
N VAL A 76 -7.48 2.83 9.62
CA VAL A 76 -7.84 3.70 8.50
C VAL A 76 -9.08 4.51 8.84
N THR A 77 -8.96 5.84 8.72
CA THR A 77 -10.11 6.75 8.82
C THR A 77 -10.64 7.05 7.43
N ILE A 78 -11.97 7.00 7.24
CA ILE A 78 -12.64 7.28 5.97
C ILE A 78 -13.52 8.53 6.13
N SER A 79 -13.48 9.44 5.16
CA SER A 79 -14.32 10.63 5.10
C SER A 79 -14.94 10.80 3.71
N GLY A 80 -16.18 11.30 3.68
CA GLY A 80 -16.95 11.48 2.45
C GLY A 80 -17.85 10.30 2.09
N ALA A 81 -18.71 10.50 1.09
CA ALA A 81 -19.67 9.49 0.64
C ALA A 81 -19.04 8.54 -0.40
N SER A 82 -19.32 7.25 -0.27
CA SER A 82 -18.92 6.23 -1.25
C SER A 82 -20.11 5.40 -1.73
N LYS A 83 -20.05 4.92 -2.96
CA LYS A 83 -20.88 3.80 -3.44
C LYS A 83 -20.11 2.50 -3.37
N GLU A 84 -20.83 1.41 -3.12
CA GLU A 84 -20.29 0.06 -3.05
C GLU A 84 -20.61 -0.73 -4.32
N TYR A 85 -19.65 -1.52 -4.80
CA TYR A 85 -19.85 -2.57 -5.78
C TYR A 85 -19.25 -3.89 -5.29
N VAL A 86 -20.08 -4.93 -5.22
CA VAL A 86 -19.69 -6.26 -4.73
C VAL A 86 -19.51 -7.22 -5.89
N ARG A 87 -18.36 -7.90 -5.91
CA ARG A 87 -18.08 -9.00 -6.85
C ARG A 87 -17.64 -10.26 -6.13
N THR A 88 -17.76 -11.40 -6.79
CA THR A 88 -17.16 -12.67 -6.36
C THR A 88 -15.73 -12.75 -6.91
N ALA A 89 -14.74 -12.99 -6.06
CA ALA A 89 -13.36 -13.23 -6.47
C ALA A 89 -13.19 -14.67 -6.97
N ALA A 90 -12.06 -14.94 -7.64
CA ALA A 90 -11.69 -16.29 -8.09
C ALA A 90 -11.59 -17.33 -6.95
N SER A 91 -11.41 -16.88 -5.70
CA SER A 91 -11.43 -17.72 -4.50
C SER A 91 -12.83 -18.11 -4.03
N GLY A 92 -13.90 -17.53 -4.61
CA GLY A 92 -15.28 -17.66 -4.16
C GLY A 92 -15.71 -16.63 -3.10
N GLY A 93 -14.76 -15.99 -2.41
CA GLY A 93 -15.04 -14.90 -1.46
C GLY A 93 -15.52 -13.61 -2.14
N LYS A 94 -16.23 -12.73 -1.42
CA LYS A 94 -16.65 -11.44 -1.98
C LYS A 94 -15.56 -10.38 -1.84
N VAL A 95 -15.57 -9.43 -2.77
CA VAL A 95 -14.77 -8.20 -2.71
C VAL A 95 -15.72 -7.02 -2.87
N ARG A 96 -15.80 -6.18 -1.84
CA ARG A 96 -16.54 -4.91 -1.87
C ARG A 96 -15.58 -3.81 -2.28
N ASN A 97 -15.83 -3.16 -3.40
CA ASN A 97 -15.08 -1.99 -3.86
C ASN A 97 -15.88 -0.74 -3.54
N TYR A 98 -15.19 0.30 -3.10
CA TYR A 98 -15.80 1.57 -2.71
C TYR A 98 -15.23 2.69 -3.58
N PHE A 99 -16.12 3.43 -4.22
CA PHE A 99 -15.78 4.46 -5.18
C PHE A 99 -16.57 5.74 -4.95
N CYS A 100 -15.98 6.86 -5.36
CA CYS A 100 -16.62 8.15 -5.27
C CYS A 100 -17.83 8.23 -6.21
N PRO A 101 -19.03 8.58 -5.72
CA PRO A 101 -20.21 8.71 -6.56
C PRO A 101 -20.10 9.84 -7.60
N ASP A 102 -19.24 10.84 -7.34
CA ASP A 102 -19.17 12.05 -8.16
C ASP A 102 -18.16 11.94 -9.29
N CYS A 103 -17.01 11.29 -9.05
CA CYS A 103 -15.94 11.15 -10.05
C CYS A 103 -15.61 9.71 -10.45
N GLY A 104 -16.24 8.70 -9.83
CA GLY A 104 -16.07 7.30 -10.18
C GLY A 104 -14.75 6.67 -9.72
N SER A 105 -13.81 7.41 -9.14
CA SER A 105 -12.54 6.83 -8.66
C SER A 105 -12.79 5.78 -7.58
N THR A 106 -12.31 4.57 -7.79
CA THR A 106 -12.25 3.54 -6.73
C THR A 106 -11.10 3.88 -5.78
N VAL A 107 -11.40 4.03 -4.50
CA VAL A 107 -10.42 4.45 -3.48
C VAL A 107 -9.97 3.27 -2.62
N TRP A 108 -10.88 2.41 -2.18
CA TRP A 108 -10.53 1.22 -1.39
C TRP A 108 -11.43 0.02 -1.66
N TRP A 109 -11.07 -1.12 -1.10
CA TRP A 109 -11.87 -2.35 -1.13
C TRP A 109 -11.65 -3.20 0.13
N LYS A 110 -12.64 -4.04 0.43
CA LYS A 110 -12.61 -5.02 1.53
C LYS A 110 -12.87 -6.42 0.98
N PRO A 111 -11.87 -7.32 0.96
CA PRO A 111 -12.04 -8.69 0.53
C PRO A 111 -12.36 -9.62 1.71
N ASP A 112 -13.32 -10.54 1.55
CA ASP A 112 -13.78 -11.42 2.63
C ASP A 112 -12.70 -12.36 3.15
N ASN A 113 -11.71 -12.70 2.33
CA ASN A 113 -10.61 -13.56 2.72
C ASN A 113 -9.55 -12.86 3.56
N LEU A 114 -9.61 -11.53 3.69
CA LEU A 114 -8.77 -10.74 4.60
C LEU A 114 -9.65 -9.71 5.33
N PRO A 115 -10.56 -10.17 6.21
CA PRO A 115 -11.61 -9.31 6.78
C PRO A 115 -11.07 -8.21 7.71
N ALA A 116 -9.88 -8.40 8.27
CA ALA A 116 -9.19 -7.40 9.09
C ALA A 116 -8.42 -6.36 8.26
N MET A 117 -8.35 -6.50 6.93
CA MET A 117 -7.56 -5.63 6.07
C MET A 117 -8.44 -4.81 5.13
N ILE A 118 -8.00 -3.58 4.88
CA ILE A 118 -8.52 -2.72 3.82
C ILE A 118 -7.44 -2.57 2.75
N GLY A 119 -7.80 -2.84 1.49
CA GLY A 119 -6.93 -2.54 0.35
C GLY A 119 -7.22 -1.13 -0.17
N VAL A 120 -6.20 -0.30 -0.26
CA VAL A 120 -6.27 1.08 -0.75
C VAL A 120 -5.60 1.16 -2.10
N ALA A 121 -6.24 1.83 -3.07
CA ALA A 121 -5.64 2.03 -4.38
C ALA A 121 -4.40 2.92 -4.23
N VAL A 122 -3.22 2.45 -4.65
CA VAL A 122 -2.01 3.28 -4.61
C VAL A 122 -2.18 4.54 -5.47
N GLY A 123 -2.94 4.45 -6.57
CA GLY A 123 -3.30 5.61 -7.38
C GLY A 123 -4.17 6.65 -6.67
N ALA A 124 -4.86 6.30 -5.57
CA ALA A 124 -5.58 7.25 -4.73
C ALA A 124 -4.66 7.97 -3.73
N ILE A 125 -3.53 7.35 -3.36
CA ILE A 125 -2.47 7.98 -2.57
C ILE A 125 -1.72 9.00 -3.45
N ALA A 126 -1.46 8.64 -4.72
CA ALA A 126 -0.88 9.51 -5.73
C ALA A 126 0.48 10.15 -5.34
N ASP A 127 1.23 9.50 -4.46
CA ASP A 127 2.61 9.87 -4.12
C ASP A 127 3.59 9.05 -4.98
N PRO A 128 4.44 9.69 -5.82
CA PRO A 128 5.42 8.99 -6.64
C PRO A 128 6.51 8.27 -5.83
N ASN A 129 6.69 8.60 -4.55
CA ASN A 129 7.66 7.96 -3.66
C ASN A 129 7.05 6.83 -2.82
N TYR A 130 5.77 6.51 -3.02
CA TYR A 130 5.11 5.44 -2.28
C TYR A 130 5.79 4.07 -2.56
N PRO A 131 5.90 3.17 -1.56
CA PRO A 131 6.58 1.89 -1.73
C PRO A 131 6.10 1.08 -2.94
N ALA A 132 7.05 0.53 -3.68
CA ALA A 132 6.78 -0.35 -4.81
C ALA A 132 6.11 -1.67 -4.36
N PRO A 133 5.38 -2.36 -5.26
CA PRO A 133 4.82 -3.67 -4.96
C PRO A 133 5.90 -4.69 -4.59
N ILE A 134 5.71 -5.37 -3.46
CA ILE A 134 6.54 -6.51 -3.05
C ILE A 134 6.03 -7.85 -3.60
N ARG A 135 4.81 -7.84 -4.17
CA ARG A 135 4.16 -8.99 -4.79
C ARG A 135 3.52 -8.63 -6.12
N SER A 136 3.67 -9.52 -7.09
CA SER A 136 2.99 -9.50 -8.38
C SER A 136 2.18 -10.79 -8.51
N VAL A 137 0.85 -10.68 -8.49
CA VAL A 137 -0.06 -11.84 -8.44
C VAL A 137 -0.98 -11.89 -9.66
N PHE A 138 -1.46 -13.09 -9.97
CA PHE A 138 -2.27 -13.38 -11.16
C PHE A 138 -1.55 -13.14 -12.50
N GLU A 139 -0.25 -13.44 -12.57
CA GLU A 139 0.56 -13.17 -13.76
C GLU A 139 0.18 -13.95 -15.02
N GLN A 140 -0.67 -14.99 -14.96
CA GLN A 140 -1.23 -15.61 -16.18
C GLN A 140 -1.98 -14.59 -17.04
N SER A 141 -2.48 -13.52 -16.41
CA SER A 141 -3.21 -12.43 -17.06
C SER A 141 -2.36 -11.15 -17.21
N LYS A 142 -1.07 -11.19 -16.85
CA LYS A 142 -0.15 -10.06 -17.02
C LYS A 142 0.09 -9.83 -18.51
N HIS A 143 -0.03 -8.58 -18.93
CA HIS A 143 0.34 -8.20 -20.29
C HIS A 143 1.85 -8.38 -20.51
N ALA A 144 2.25 -8.96 -21.63
CA ALA A 144 3.65 -9.35 -21.88
C ALA A 144 4.65 -8.18 -21.85
N TRP A 145 4.18 -6.96 -22.06
CA TRP A 145 4.99 -5.74 -22.02
C TRP A 145 5.12 -5.11 -20.62
N VAL A 146 4.46 -5.66 -19.60
CA VAL A 146 4.52 -5.17 -18.22
C VAL A 146 5.60 -5.91 -17.43
N GLU A 147 6.56 -5.14 -16.91
CA GLU A 147 7.61 -5.59 -16.00
C GLU A 147 7.33 -5.08 -14.58
N ILE A 148 7.41 -5.94 -13.56
CA ILE A 148 7.31 -5.55 -12.13
C ILE A 148 8.60 -5.97 -11.44
N THR A 149 9.51 -5.03 -11.24
CA THR A 149 10.84 -5.33 -10.67
C THR A 149 10.81 -5.38 -9.15
N GLY A 150 11.58 -6.28 -8.53
CA GLY A 150 11.75 -6.33 -7.07
C GLY A 150 10.59 -6.98 -6.31
N ALA A 151 9.62 -7.58 -7.01
CA ALA A 151 8.48 -8.27 -6.42
C ALA A 151 8.66 -9.80 -6.44
N GLN A 152 7.96 -10.49 -5.56
CA GLN A 152 7.72 -11.93 -5.71
C GLN A 152 6.60 -12.16 -6.74
N HIS A 153 6.82 -13.08 -7.69
CA HIS A 153 5.92 -13.30 -8.82
C HIS A 153 5.10 -14.58 -8.67
N PHE A 154 3.79 -14.47 -8.89
CA PHE A 154 2.85 -15.58 -8.77
C PHE A 154 1.90 -15.66 -9.98
N GLN A 155 1.84 -16.82 -10.62
CA GLN A 155 0.69 -17.22 -11.43
C GLN A 155 -0.44 -17.47 -10.43
N GLN A 156 -1.57 -16.79 -10.40
CA GLN A 156 -2.63 -16.90 -9.35
C GLN A 156 -2.32 -16.19 -8.01
N SER A 157 -3.22 -16.35 -7.04
CA SER A 157 -3.15 -15.68 -5.74
C SER A 157 -2.02 -16.22 -4.89
N SER A 158 -1.37 -15.35 -4.11
CA SER A 158 -0.33 -15.74 -3.16
C SER A 158 -0.86 -16.32 -1.84
N ALA A 159 -2.18 -16.37 -1.63
CA ALA A 159 -2.78 -17.06 -0.50
C ALA A 159 -2.85 -18.55 -0.85
N GLN A 160 -2.17 -19.41 -0.09
CA GLN A 160 -2.32 -20.85 -0.21
C GLN A 160 -3.80 -21.18 0.01
N LYS A 161 -4.42 -21.88 -0.94
CA LYS A 161 -5.63 -22.62 -0.64
C LYS A 161 -5.18 -23.69 0.35
N ASN A 162 -5.59 -23.60 1.62
CA ASN A 162 -5.57 -24.78 2.47
C ASN A 162 -6.48 -25.79 1.77
N SER A 163 -5.86 -26.79 1.13
CA SER A 163 -6.55 -28.02 0.80
C SER A 163 -6.93 -28.69 2.11
N ASP A 164 -8.20 -29.08 2.19
CA ASP A 164 -8.91 -29.72 3.31
C ASP A 164 -8.06 -30.59 4.25
#